data_AF-A0A9Q3P0B8-F1
#
_entry.id   AF-A0A9Q3P0B8-F1
#
_cell.length_a   1.000
_cell.length_b   1.000
_cell.length_c   1.000
_cell.angle_alpha   90.00
_cell.angle_beta   90.00
_cell.angle_gamma   90.00
#
_symmetry.space_group_name_H-M   'P 1'
#
loop_
_entity.id
_entity.type
_entity.pdbx_description
1 polymer ?
#
loop_
_entity_poly.entity_id
_entity_poly.type
_entity_poly.pdbx_seq_one_letter_code
_entity_poly.pdbx_strand_id
1 'polypeptide(L)'
;MASQPVFNAGDMVWLSSKNIKSARPTKKLSERWLGPFPILKEFSTHAYHLKLPSQWKSIHPVFHISLLEPVKTSKIPNWPQEHPPPIIIGEEEE
;
A
#
# COMPACT_ATOMS: atom_id res chain seq x y z
N MET A 1 -4.23 12.46 23.99
CA MET A 1 -3.19 11.44 23.77
C MET A 1 -3.66 10.58 22.60
N ALA A 2 -3.09 10.75 21.40
CA ALA A 2 -3.49 9.94 20.25
C ALA A 2 -2.92 8.53 20.44
N SER A 3 -3.78 7.53 20.64
CA SER A 3 -3.40 6.13 20.65
C SER A 3 -2.80 5.78 19.29
N GLN A 4 -1.61 5.19 19.29
CA GLN A 4 -0.96 4.75 18.08
C GLN A 4 -1.73 3.51 17.53
N PRO A 5 -2.02 3.47 16.23
CA PRO A 5 -2.77 2.35 15.64
C PRO A 5 -1.95 1.06 15.71
N VAL A 6 -2.38 0.10 16.53
CA VAL A 6 -1.75 -1.22 16.59
C VAL A 6 -2.17 -2.02 15.36
N PHE A 7 -1.19 -2.55 14.63
CA PHE A 7 -1.42 -3.42 13.48
C PHE A 7 -1.05 -4.87 13.79
N ASN A 8 -1.73 -5.81 13.14
CA ASN A 8 -1.44 -7.24 13.25
C ASN A 8 -0.77 -7.77 11.97
N ALA A 9 -0.13 -8.95 12.09
CA ALA A 9 0.34 -9.68 10.93
C ALA A 9 -0.85 -10.05 10.02
N GLY A 10 -0.72 -9.78 8.72
CA GLY A 10 -1.78 -9.97 7.73
C GLY A 10 -2.59 -8.70 7.41
N ASP A 11 -2.53 -7.67 8.25
CA ASP A 11 -3.21 -6.40 7.96
C ASP A 11 -2.58 -5.73 6.74
N MET A 12 -3.44 -5.16 5.89
CA MET A 12 -3.01 -4.37 4.74
C MET A 12 -2.81 -2.91 5.14
N VAL A 13 -1.64 -2.36 4.85
CA VAL A 13 -1.30 -0.96 5.14
C VAL A 13 -0.74 -0.27 3.90
N TRP A 14 -1.12 0.99 3.74
CA TRP A 14 -0.48 1.90 2.79
C TRP A 14 0.84 2.40 3.38
N LEU A 15 1.88 2.48 2.54
CA LEU A 15 3.19 2.95 2.93
C LEU A 15 3.43 4.37 2.40
N SER A 16 3.85 5.30 3.26
CA SER A 16 4.13 6.67 2.83
C SER A 16 5.33 6.74 1.88
N SER A 17 5.18 7.44 0.75
CA SER A 17 6.27 7.64 -0.22
C SER A 17 7.26 8.72 0.18
N LYS A 18 7.07 9.40 1.34
CA LYS A 18 7.89 10.55 1.77
C LYS A 18 9.40 10.30 1.72
N ASN A 19 9.82 9.08 2.06
CA ASN A 19 11.23 8.68 2.16
C ASN A 19 11.66 7.68 1.07
N ILE A 20 10.80 7.42 0.09
CA ILE A 20 11.06 6.44 -0.96
C ILE A 20 11.40 7.19 -2.24
N LYS A 21 12.60 6.95 -2.77
CA LYS A 21 13.03 7.51 -4.04
C LYS A 21 12.23 6.83 -5.16
N SER A 22 11.24 7.54 -5.69
CA SER A 22 10.52 7.12 -6.89
C SER A 22 11.39 7.37 -8.12
N ALA A 23 11.29 6.49 -9.12
CA ALA A 23 11.90 6.69 -10.43
C ALA A 23 11.27 7.85 -11.22
N ARG A 24 10.15 8.42 -10.75
CA ARG A 24 9.49 9.54 -11.42
C ARG A 24 10.28 10.84 -11.24
N PRO A 25 10.39 11.67 -12.29
CA PRO A 25 11.21 12.89 -12.28
C PRO A 25 10.62 14.03 -11.43
N THR A 26 9.32 13.98 -11.06
CA THR A 26 8.66 15.08 -10.35
C THR A 26 7.82 14.61 -9.17
N LYS A 27 8.13 15.11 -7.97
CA LYS A 27 7.46 14.81 -6.70
C LYS A 27 5.99 15.25 -6.65
N LYS A 28 5.58 16.20 -7.50
CA LYS A 28 4.19 16.68 -7.60
C LYS A 28 3.23 15.65 -8.21
N LEU A 29 3.77 14.72 -9.02
CA LEU A 29 3.01 13.62 -9.64
C LEU A 29 3.38 12.25 -9.04
N SER A 30 4.17 12.21 -7.96
CA SER A 30 4.43 10.96 -7.25
C SER A 30 3.27 10.64 -6.31
N GLU A 31 2.83 9.39 -6.32
CA GLU A 31 1.86 8.88 -5.36
C GLU A 31 2.34 9.15 -3.93
N ARG A 32 1.47 9.74 -3.10
CA ARG A 32 1.77 10.05 -1.69
C ARG A 32 1.80 8.80 -0.81
N TRP A 33 1.02 7.80 -1.20
CA TRP A 33 0.89 6.51 -0.55
C TRP A 33 1.16 5.43 -1.59
N LEU A 34 2.13 4.59 -1.29
CA LEU A 34 2.48 3.42 -2.05
C LEU A 34 1.62 2.27 -1.56
N GLY A 35 1.32 1.36 -2.49
CA GLY A 35 0.32 0.30 -2.44
C GLY A 35 0.01 -0.36 -1.08
N PRO A 36 -1.09 -1.11 -1.01
CA PRO A 36 -1.38 -1.91 0.16
C PRO A 36 -0.34 -3.02 0.27
N PHE A 37 0.52 -2.94 1.29
CA PHE A 37 1.47 -3.99 1.63
C PHE A 37 0.97 -4.74 2.86
N PRO A 38 0.99 -6.08 2.85
CA PRO A 38 0.64 -6.84 4.02
C PRO A 38 1.78 -6.79 5.04
N ILE A 39 1.41 -6.64 6.32
CA ILE A 39 2.35 -6.76 7.43
C ILE A 39 2.70 -8.23 7.63
N LEU A 40 3.99 -8.56 7.64
CA LEU A 40 4.49 -9.90 7.92
C LEU A 40 4.57 -10.16 9.42
N LYS A 41 5.11 -9.20 10.17
CA LYS A 41 5.23 -9.27 11.63
C LYS A 41 5.48 -7.91 12.24
N GLU A 42 5.14 -7.78 13.52
CA GLU A 42 5.65 -6.71 14.36
C GLU A 42 7.15 -6.95 14.61
N PHE A 43 7.96 -5.93 14.32
CA PHE A 43 9.40 -5.97 14.59
C PHE A 43 9.72 -5.32 15.92
N SER A 44 9.01 -4.25 16.27
CA SER A 44 9.07 -3.54 17.54
C SER A 44 7.75 -2.81 17.78
N THR A 45 7.57 -2.26 18.99
CA THR A 45 6.36 -1.52 19.42
C THR A 45 5.90 -0.45 18.43
N HIS A 46 6.83 0.11 17.64
CA HIS A 46 6.56 1.15 16.67
C HIS A 46 7.04 0.82 15.25
N ALA A 47 7.51 -0.39 14.99
CA ALA A 47 8.11 -0.77 13.72
C ALA A 47 7.57 -2.11 13.21
N TYR A 48 7.09 -2.12 11.97
CA TYR A 48 6.47 -3.29 11.35
C TYR A 48 7.25 -3.72 10.12
N HIS A 49 7.35 -5.04 9.93
CA HIS A 49 7.94 -5.64 8.74
C HIS A 49 6.85 -5.82 7.68
N LEU A 50 6.98 -5.16 6.54
CA LEU A 50 6.08 -5.27 5.39
C LEU A 50 6.60 -6.24 4.33
N LYS A 51 5.68 -6.90 3.63
CA LYS A 51 6.02 -7.65 2.42
C LYS A 51 6.17 -6.69 1.24
N LEU A 52 7.39 -6.22 1.02
CA LEU A 52 7.70 -5.40 -0.15
C LEU A 52 7.86 -6.26 -1.42
N PRO A 53 7.55 -5.71 -2.60
CA PRO A 53 7.74 -6.40 -3.87
C PRO A 53 9.24 -6.55 -4.19
N SER A 54 9.61 -7.65 -4.83
CA SER A 54 11.01 -8.01 -5.10
C SER A 54 11.78 -7.03 -5.97
N GLN A 55 11.11 -6.09 -6.62
CA GLN A 55 11.71 -4.97 -7.36
C GLN A 55 12.34 -3.92 -6.42
N TRP A 56 11.92 -3.84 -5.15
CA TRP A 56 12.35 -2.83 -4.19
C TRP A 56 13.45 -3.35 -3.25
N LYS A 57 14.41 -4.12 -3.77
CA LYS A 57 15.48 -4.75 -2.97
C LYS A 57 16.34 -3.76 -2.19
N SER A 58 16.48 -2.53 -2.69
CA SER A 58 17.30 -1.49 -2.03
C SER A 58 16.59 -0.82 -0.84
N ILE A 59 15.30 -1.10 -0.61
CA ILE A 59 14.51 -0.48 0.46
C ILE A 59 14.39 -1.49 1.60
N HIS A 60 14.69 -1.06 2.82
CA HIS A 60 14.51 -1.89 4.00
C HIS A 60 13.01 -2.14 4.24
N PRO A 61 12.58 -3.40 4.45
CA PRO A 61 11.16 -3.73 4.57
C PRO A 61 10.58 -3.43 5.96
N VAL A 62 11.30 -2.73 6.83
CA VAL A 62 10.87 -2.39 8.19
C VAL A 62 10.58 -0.89 8.27
N PHE A 63 9.36 -0.54 8.66
CA PHE A 63 8.90 0.85 8.68
C PHE A 63 8.27 1.24 10.02
N HIS A 64 8.46 2.50 10.39
CA HIS A 64 7.84 3.09 11.57
C HIS A 64 6.33 3.28 11.36
N ILE A 65 5.53 3.10 12.41
CA ILE A 65 4.07 3.27 12.44
C ILE A 65 3.59 4.60 11.83
N SER A 66 4.33 5.69 11.99
CA SER A 66 3.98 7.01 11.43
C SER A 66 4.04 7.08 9.89
N LEU A 67 4.66 6.09 9.25
CA LEU A 67 4.74 5.97 7.79
C LEU A 67 3.69 5.00 7.24
N LEU A 68 2.87 4.40 8.11
CA LEU A 68 1.87 3.41 7.75
C LEU A 68 0.47 4.00 7.94
N GLU A 69 -0.42 3.73 7.01
CA GLU A 69 -1.84 4.06 7.13
C GLU A 69 -2.67 2.78 6.90
N PRO A 70 -3.63 2.43 7.79
CA PRO A 70 -4.47 1.26 7.57
C PRO A 70 -5.25 1.39 6.26
N VAL A 71 -5.31 0.31 5.49
CA VAL A 71 -6.17 0.26 4.31
C VAL A 71 -7.62 0.24 4.80
N LYS A 72 -8.35 1.32 4.54
CA LYS A 72 -9.79 1.40 4.78
C LYS A 72 -10.49 0.51 3.76
N THR A 73 -10.65 -0.77 4.08
CA THR A 73 -11.62 -1.60 3.36
C THR A 73 -12.99 -1.09 3.79
N SER A 74 -13.66 -0.35 2.90
CA SER A 74 -15.01 0.14 3.15
C SER A 74 -15.90 -1.08 3.43
N LYS A 75 -16.26 -1.30 4.70
CA LYS A 75 -17.30 -2.27 5.12
C LYS A 75 -18.69 -1.77 4.76
N ILE A 76 -18.85 -1.12 3.59
CA ILE A 76 -20.17 -0.82 3.07
C ILE A 76 -20.67 -2.17 2.54
N PRO A 77 -21.75 -2.74 3.08
CA PRO A 77 -22.16 -4.12 2.79
C PRO A 77 -22.60 -4.38 1.33
N ASN A 78 -22.41 -3.42 0.41
CA ASN A 78 -22.81 -3.53 -0.99
C ASN A 78 -22.01 -2.60 -1.93
N TRP A 79 -20.75 -2.27 -1.62
CA TRP A 79 -19.91 -1.59 -2.63
C TRP A 79 -19.33 -2.64 -3.58
N PRO A 80 -19.63 -2.62 -4.89
CA PRO A 80 -19.02 -3.55 -5.83
C PRO A 80 -17.52 -3.26 -5.89
N GLN A 81 -16.72 -4.11 -5.26
CA GLN A 81 -15.28 -4.24 -5.49
C GLN A 81 -15.07 -5.07 -6.77
N GLU A 82 -15.74 -4.70 -7.85
CA GLU A 82 -15.43 -5.23 -9.17
C GLU A 82 -14.63 -4.15 -9.88
N HIS A 83 -13.33 -4.40 -10.00
CA HIS A 83 -12.59 -3.82 -11.11
C HIS A 83 -13.39 -4.18 -12.36
N PRO A 84 -13.90 -3.22 -13.16
CA PRO A 84 -14.56 -3.58 -14.39
C PRO A 84 -13.59 -4.50 -15.16
N PRO A 85 -14.04 -5.68 -15.61
CA PRO A 85 -13.20 -6.53 -16.43
C PRO A 85 -12.68 -5.68 -17.60
N PRO A 86 -11.42 -5.89 -18.04
CA PRO A 86 -10.88 -5.16 -19.17
C PRO A 86 -11.84 -5.30 -20.34
N ILE A 87 -12.33 -4.17 -20.84
CA ILE A 87 -13.24 -4.16 -21.97
C ILE A 87 -12.44 -4.66 -23.17
N ILE A 88 -12.77 -5.87 -23.65
CA ILE A 88 -12.23 -6.39 -24.89
C ILE A 88 -12.94 -5.60 -25.97
N ILE A 89 -12.30 -4.56 -26.51
CA ILE A 89 -12.78 -3.89 -27.73
C ILE A 89 -12.63 -4.96 -28.80
N GLY A 90 -13.75 -5.54 -29.22
CA GLY A 90 -13.76 -6.46 -30.34
C GLY A 90 -13.08 -5.77 -31.52
N GLU A 91 -12.05 -6.40 -32.06
CA GLU A 91 -11.62 -6.15 -33.42
C GLU A 91 -12.82 -6.52 -34.30
N GLU A 92 -13.59 -5.51 -34.68
CA GLU A 92 -14.57 -5.62 -35.76
C GLU A 92 -13.72 -5.65 -37.04
N GLU A 93 -13.58 -6.84 -37.61
CA GLU A 93 -13.18 -7.03 -38.99
C GLU A 93 -14.16 -6.24 -39.89
N GLU A 94 -13.69 -5.17 -40.54
CA GLU A 94 -13.75 -4.97 -42.00
C GLU A 94 -12.83 -3.81 -42.44
#